data_AF-A0A2I0NUR5-F1
#
_entry.id   AF-A0A2I0NUR5-F1
#
_cell.length_a   1.000
_cell.length_b   1.000
_cell.length_c   1.000
_cell.angle_alpha   90.00
_cell.angle_beta   90.00
_cell.angle_gamma   90.00
#
_symmetry.space_group_name_H-M   'P 1'
#
loop_
_entity.id
_entity.type
_entity.pdbx_description
1 polymer ?
#
loop_
_entity_poly.entity_id
_entity_poly.type
_entity_poly.pdbx_seq_one_letter_code
_entity_poly.pdbx_strand_id
1 'polypeptide(L)'
;PASLSLIDGEGSSENRVSPEAGIDLLRVMAAGNTSRVYRAAMPVLGIDGSLAGAAAPGNPAIGKIAAKTGTSLQSDMNGDLMLVAKGLAGYMTTKGGRDVMFVLYANNVRISSLDDLNAINTDMGSFAGALYEAF
;
A
#
# COMPACT_ATOMS: atom_id res chain seq x y z
N PRO A 1 20.26 13.38 -0.93
CA PRO A 1 18.96 14.10 -1.04
C PRO A 1 18.06 13.74 0.16
N ALA A 2 17.15 14.62 0.58
CA ALA A 2 16.18 14.29 1.62
C ALA A 2 15.18 13.23 1.12
N SER A 3 14.91 12.20 1.93
CA SER A 3 14.05 11.05 1.59
C SER A 3 12.66 11.09 2.24
N LEU A 4 12.42 12.08 3.11
CA LEU A 4 11.24 12.22 3.95
C LEU A 4 10.96 13.70 4.28
N SER A 5 9.70 14.11 4.17
CA SER A 5 9.14 15.38 4.68
C SER A 5 7.75 15.11 5.25
N LEU A 6 7.54 15.42 6.52
CA LEU A 6 6.30 15.13 7.24
C LEU A 6 5.67 16.41 7.79
N ILE A 7 4.38 16.56 7.56
CA ILE A 7 3.52 17.63 8.06
C ILE A 7 2.61 17.11 9.18
N ASP A 8 2.19 15.84 9.10
CA ASP A 8 1.36 15.18 10.10
C ASP A 8 1.62 13.65 10.19
N GLY A 9 0.90 13.00 11.11
CA GLY A 9 0.91 11.55 11.29
C GLY A 9 -0.26 10.79 10.64
N GLU A 10 -1.27 11.49 10.12
CA GLU A 10 -2.43 10.86 9.46
C GLU A 10 -2.09 10.44 8.01
N GLY A 11 -1.28 11.24 7.32
CA GLY A 11 -0.96 11.03 5.92
C GLY A 11 -1.45 12.13 4.98
N SER A 12 -1.39 13.41 5.40
CA SER A 12 -1.72 14.55 4.54
C SER A 12 -1.07 14.45 3.14
N SER A 13 -1.77 14.97 2.13
CA SER A 13 -1.26 15.03 0.75
C SER A 13 0.02 15.86 0.60
N GLU A 14 0.42 16.62 1.63
CA GLU A 14 1.68 17.38 1.68
C GLU A 14 2.87 16.59 2.21
N ASN A 15 2.65 15.40 2.78
CA ASN A 15 3.74 14.49 3.13
C ASN A 15 4.48 14.05 1.86
N ARG A 16 5.80 13.90 1.95
CA ARG A 16 6.65 13.35 0.88
C ARG A 16 7.49 12.23 1.46
N VAL A 17 7.25 11.01 1.00
CA VAL A 17 7.95 9.79 1.46
C VAL A 17 8.48 9.07 0.23
N SER A 18 9.79 8.87 0.16
CA SER A 18 10.38 8.01 -0.87
C SER A 18 10.13 6.53 -0.58
N PRO A 19 10.09 5.65 -1.59
CA PRO A 19 9.99 4.20 -1.37
C PRO A 19 11.06 3.67 -0.41
N GLU A 20 12.30 4.20 -0.50
CA GLU A 20 13.41 3.83 0.38
C GLU A 20 13.11 4.19 1.84
N ALA A 21 12.60 5.40 2.10
CA ALA A 21 12.19 5.79 3.47
C ALA A 21 11.05 4.92 4.00
N GLY A 22 10.11 4.53 3.14
CA GLY A 22 9.04 3.58 3.49
C GLY A 22 9.58 2.20 3.86
N ILE A 23 10.54 1.68 3.09
CA ILE A 23 11.22 0.40 3.39
C ILE A 23 12.03 0.50 4.69
N ASP A 24 12.73 1.61 4.93
CA ASP A 24 13.48 1.81 6.16
C ASP A 24 12.56 1.81 7.38
N LEU A 25 11.39 2.45 7.30
CA LEU A 25 10.37 2.35 8.34
C LEU A 25 9.93 0.91 8.57
N LEU A 26 9.56 0.18 7.52
CA LEU A 26 9.15 -1.22 7.64
C LEU A 26 10.25 -2.08 8.27
N ARG A 27 11.51 -1.82 7.95
CA ARG A 27 12.67 -2.51 8.54
C ARG A 27 12.81 -2.23 10.03
N VAL A 28 12.74 -0.96 10.43
CA VAL A 28 12.82 -0.55 11.84
C VAL A 28 11.68 -1.18 12.65
N MET A 29 10.45 -1.13 12.11
CA MET A 29 9.28 -1.70 12.80
C MET A 29 9.34 -3.23 12.90
N ALA A 30 9.91 -3.91 11.91
CA ALA A 30 10.10 -5.36 11.96
C ALA A 30 11.15 -5.79 13.00
N ALA A 31 12.18 -4.96 13.24
CA ALA A 31 13.24 -5.25 14.21
C ALA A 31 12.87 -4.91 15.66
N GLY A 32 11.84 -4.08 15.89
CA GLY A 32 11.43 -3.64 17.21
C GLY A 32 10.62 -4.67 18.00
N ASN A 33 10.56 -4.49 19.33
CA ASN A 33 9.77 -5.34 20.24
C ASN A 33 8.26 -5.32 19.95
N THR A 34 7.79 -4.33 19.18
CA THR A 34 6.38 -4.17 18.80
C THR A 34 6.05 -4.80 17.44
N SER A 35 7.00 -5.46 16.76
CA SER A 35 6.84 -5.98 15.40
C SER A 35 5.59 -6.84 15.22
N ARG A 36 5.30 -7.74 16.17
CA ARG A 36 4.11 -8.59 16.15
C ARG A 36 2.83 -7.78 16.17
N VAL A 37 2.73 -6.80 17.07
CA VAL A 37 1.52 -5.95 17.21
C VAL A 37 1.39 -5.04 16.00
N TYR A 38 2.50 -4.48 15.52
CA TYR A 38 2.52 -3.62 14.33
C TYR A 38 2.05 -4.37 13.08
N ARG A 39 2.57 -5.57 12.82
CA ARG A 39 2.16 -6.40 11.69
C ARG A 39 0.70 -6.85 11.81
N ALA A 40 0.23 -7.16 13.02
CA ALA A 40 -1.17 -7.53 13.26
C ALA A 40 -2.16 -6.36 13.11
N ALA A 41 -1.68 -5.11 13.17
CA ALA A 41 -2.51 -3.93 12.95
C ALA A 41 -2.68 -3.56 11.46
N MET A 42 -1.94 -4.23 10.57
CA MET A 42 -2.07 -4.00 9.13
C MET A 42 -3.24 -4.80 8.55
N PRO A 43 -4.04 -4.21 7.64
CA PRO A 43 -5.01 -4.95 6.84
C PRO A 43 -4.38 -6.12 6.09
N VAL A 44 -5.12 -7.21 5.94
CA VAL A 44 -4.73 -8.42 5.23
C VAL A 44 -5.44 -8.49 3.87
N LEU A 45 -4.65 -8.71 2.81
CA LEU A 45 -5.12 -8.71 1.43
C LEU A 45 -6.29 -9.70 1.20
N GLY A 46 -7.42 -9.18 0.71
CA GLY A 46 -8.62 -9.95 0.42
C GLY A 46 -9.39 -10.44 1.65
N ILE A 47 -9.00 -10.03 2.86
CA ILE A 47 -9.60 -10.50 4.12
C ILE A 47 -10.27 -9.35 4.87
N ASP A 48 -9.55 -8.27 5.17
CA ASP A 48 -10.07 -7.24 6.07
C ASP A 48 -9.57 -5.81 5.75
N GLY A 49 -10.11 -4.87 6.53
CA GLY A 49 -9.78 -3.45 6.45
C GLY A 49 -9.90 -2.90 5.04
N SER A 50 -9.00 -1.99 4.70
CA SER A 50 -8.94 -1.36 3.37
C SER A 50 -8.51 -2.30 2.24
N LEU A 51 -8.11 -3.54 2.54
CA LEU A 51 -7.66 -4.51 1.53
C LEU A 51 -8.67 -5.64 1.28
N ALA A 52 -9.80 -5.67 1.97
CA ALA A 52 -10.84 -6.70 1.79
C ALA A 52 -11.31 -6.82 0.33
N GLY A 53 -11.45 -5.69 -0.38
CA GLY A 53 -11.83 -5.64 -1.80
C GLY A 53 -10.68 -5.49 -2.79
N ALA A 54 -9.42 -5.52 -2.33
CA ALA A 54 -8.25 -5.20 -3.17
C ALA A 54 -7.66 -6.43 -3.90
N ALA A 55 -8.32 -7.59 -3.85
CA ALA A 55 -7.87 -8.82 -4.51
C ALA A 55 -8.95 -9.35 -5.45
N ALA A 56 -8.58 -9.62 -6.69
CA ALA A 56 -9.44 -10.34 -7.62
C ALA A 56 -9.70 -11.78 -7.11
N PRO A 57 -10.90 -12.35 -7.37
CA PRO A 57 -11.17 -13.75 -7.07
C PRO A 57 -10.09 -14.69 -7.62
N GLY A 58 -9.61 -15.62 -6.81
CA GLY A 58 -8.56 -16.55 -7.19
C GLY A 58 -7.13 -16.02 -7.08
N ASN A 59 -6.92 -14.77 -6.62
CA ASN A 59 -5.58 -14.27 -6.33
C ASN A 59 -4.91 -15.15 -5.23
N PRO A 60 -3.78 -15.80 -5.52
CA PRO A 60 -3.15 -16.76 -4.61
C PRO A 60 -2.56 -16.11 -3.35
N ALA A 61 -2.43 -14.79 -3.33
CA ALA A 61 -1.91 -14.03 -2.19
C ALA A 61 -2.99 -13.56 -1.21
N ILE A 62 -4.27 -13.91 -1.43
CA ILE A 62 -5.34 -13.67 -0.45
C ILE A 62 -4.96 -14.29 0.89
N GLY A 63 -5.02 -13.48 1.95
CA GLY A 63 -4.63 -13.89 3.30
C GLY A 63 -3.12 -13.99 3.56
N LYS A 64 -2.26 -13.62 2.58
CA LYS A 64 -0.79 -13.78 2.68
C LYS A 64 -0.02 -12.47 2.83
N ILE A 65 -0.66 -11.35 2.52
CA ILE A 65 -0.03 -10.03 2.49
C ILE A 65 -0.68 -9.15 3.54
N ALA A 66 0.13 -8.59 4.45
CA ALA A 66 -0.30 -7.63 5.44
C ALA A 66 0.32 -6.26 5.09
N ALA A 67 -0.51 -5.28 4.75
CA ALA A 67 -0.03 -4.00 4.25
C ALA A 67 -0.99 -2.85 4.56
N LYS A 68 -0.42 -1.67 4.78
CA LYS A 68 -1.18 -0.43 4.97
C LYS A 68 -1.40 0.28 3.64
N THR A 69 -2.62 0.76 3.45
CA THR A 69 -3.02 1.62 2.33
C THR A 69 -2.88 3.11 2.67
N GLY A 70 -2.69 3.94 1.66
CA GLY A 70 -2.92 5.38 1.72
C GLY A 70 -3.58 5.83 0.42
N THR A 71 -4.63 6.63 0.50
CA THR A 71 -5.38 7.12 -0.67
C THR A 71 -5.75 8.58 -0.42
N SER A 72 -5.31 9.47 -1.28
CA SER A 72 -5.65 10.88 -1.24
C SER A 72 -6.23 11.29 -2.60
N LEU A 73 -7.45 11.81 -2.56
CA LEU A 73 -8.17 12.33 -3.71
C LEU A 73 -8.24 13.85 -3.62
N GLN A 74 -8.17 14.50 -4.77
CA GLN A 74 -8.43 15.93 -4.91
C GLN A 74 -9.23 16.16 -6.18
N SER A 75 -10.19 17.08 -6.14
CA SER A 75 -10.87 17.56 -7.34
C SER A 75 -10.10 18.72 -7.96
N ASP A 76 -9.99 18.76 -9.28
CA ASP A 76 -9.52 19.94 -10.00
C ASP A 76 -10.61 21.02 -10.12
N MET A 77 -10.28 22.16 -10.71
CA MET A 77 -11.23 23.27 -10.91
C MET A 77 -12.38 22.94 -11.87
N ASN A 78 -12.26 21.88 -12.66
CA ASN A 78 -13.30 21.39 -13.57
C ASN A 78 -14.20 20.33 -12.89
N GLY A 79 -13.90 19.98 -11.64
CA GLY A 79 -14.60 18.93 -10.89
C GLY A 79 -14.08 17.51 -11.16
N ASP A 80 -13.03 17.36 -11.96
CA ASP A 80 -12.45 16.05 -12.25
C ASP A 80 -11.66 15.54 -11.04
N LEU A 81 -11.77 14.24 -10.76
CA LEU A 81 -11.07 13.63 -9.64
C LEU A 81 -9.65 13.23 -10.02
N MET A 82 -8.74 13.49 -9.10
CA MET A 82 -7.34 13.13 -9.19
C MET A 82 -6.93 12.35 -7.95
N LEU A 83 -6.38 11.17 -8.17
CA LEU A 83 -5.67 10.41 -7.17
C LEU A 83 -4.27 11.01 -7.03
N VAL A 84 -4.16 12.00 -6.15
CA VAL A 84 -2.92 12.74 -5.92
C VAL A 84 -1.86 11.87 -5.22
N ALA A 85 -2.30 10.95 -4.36
CA ALA A 85 -1.43 9.96 -3.76
C ALA A 85 -2.13 8.62 -3.55
N LYS A 86 -1.43 7.54 -3.89
CA LYS A 86 -1.82 6.17 -3.59
C LYS A 86 -0.62 5.40 -3.10
N GLY A 87 -0.78 4.72 -1.97
CA GLY A 87 0.27 3.91 -1.37
C GLY A 87 -0.20 2.55 -0.92
N LEU A 88 0.73 1.59 -0.98
CA LEU A 88 0.64 0.28 -0.38
C LEU A 88 2.02 -0.11 0.15
N ALA A 89 2.13 -0.30 1.46
CA ALA A 89 3.40 -0.64 2.11
C ALA A 89 3.19 -1.75 3.13
N GLY A 90 4.00 -2.80 3.10
CA GLY A 90 3.82 -3.90 4.03
C GLY A 90 4.79 -5.05 3.86
N TYR A 91 4.35 -6.19 4.38
CA TYR A 91 5.13 -7.41 4.51
C TYR A 91 4.42 -8.59 3.87
N MET A 92 5.21 -9.52 3.35
CA MET A 92 4.75 -10.84 2.96
C MET A 92 5.82 -11.88 3.25
N THR A 93 5.40 -13.11 3.45
CA THR A 93 6.26 -14.28 3.24
C THR A 93 5.82 -14.85 1.91
N THR A 94 6.72 -14.88 0.95
CA THR A 94 6.43 -15.30 -0.42
C THR A 94 6.13 -16.80 -0.47
N LYS A 95 5.62 -17.27 -1.62
CA LYS A 95 5.36 -18.68 -1.84
C LYS A 95 6.63 -19.53 -1.73
N GLY A 96 7.78 -18.97 -2.13
CA GLY A 96 9.10 -19.60 -1.94
C GLY A 96 9.62 -19.60 -0.50
N GLY A 97 8.90 -18.99 0.45
CA GLY A 97 9.29 -18.90 1.86
C GLY A 97 10.22 -17.72 2.19
N ARG A 98 10.37 -16.74 1.27
CA ARG A 98 11.20 -15.56 1.50
C ARG A 98 10.39 -14.47 2.19
N ASP A 99 10.91 -13.89 3.26
CA ASP A 99 10.32 -12.68 3.82
C ASP A 99 10.67 -11.45 2.99
N VAL A 100 9.65 -10.72 2.55
CA VAL A 100 9.76 -9.53 1.69
C VAL A 100 9.03 -8.35 2.34
N MET A 101 9.71 -7.20 2.32
CA MET A 101 9.12 -5.88 2.58
C MET A 101 8.94 -5.19 1.24
N PHE A 102 7.82 -4.50 1.07
CA PHE A 102 7.54 -3.80 -0.19
C PHE A 102 6.83 -2.49 0.06
N VAL A 103 7.04 -1.56 -0.87
CA VAL A 103 6.38 -0.26 -0.93
C VAL A 103 6.05 0.03 -2.39
N LEU A 104 4.81 0.42 -2.65
CA LEU A 104 4.34 0.84 -3.96
C LEU A 104 3.63 2.19 -3.81
N TYR A 105 4.07 3.17 -4.59
CA TYR A 105 3.46 4.49 -4.66
C TYR A 105 3.05 4.82 -6.10
N ALA A 106 1.85 5.35 -6.27
CA ALA A 106 1.36 5.91 -7.51
C ALA A 106 0.75 7.28 -7.21
N ASN A 107 1.21 8.31 -7.90
CA ASN A 107 0.79 9.69 -7.65
C ASN A 107 0.25 10.30 -8.94
N ASN A 108 -0.62 11.29 -8.79
CA ASN A 108 -1.11 12.13 -9.88
C ASN A 108 -1.83 11.35 -10.99
N VAL A 109 -2.64 10.36 -10.63
CA VAL A 109 -3.44 9.59 -11.59
C VAL A 109 -4.82 10.23 -11.72
N ARG A 110 -5.22 10.59 -12.95
CA ARG A 110 -6.58 11.07 -13.20
C ARG A 110 -7.54 9.89 -13.15
N ILE A 111 -8.65 10.06 -12.43
CA ILE A 111 -9.70 9.04 -12.36
C ILE A 111 -11.03 9.71 -12.70
N SER A 112 -11.88 8.99 -13.44
CA SER A 112 -13.18 9.47 -13.87
C SER A 112 -14.31 8.97 -12.97
N SER A 113 -14.05 7.94 -12.15
CA SER A 113 -15.04 7.39 -11.22
C SER A 113 -14.40 6.70 -10.02
N LEU A 114 -15.22 6.28 -9.05
CA LEU A 114 -14.79 5.40 -7.97
C LEU A 114 -14.44 3.99 -8.46
N ASP A 115 -14.96 3.57 -9.61
CA ASP A 115 -14.60 2.27 -10.20
C ASP A 115 -13.15 2.26 -10.66
N ASP A 116 -12.63 3.39 -11.16
CA ASP A 116 -11.21 3.54 -11.50
C ASP A 116 -10.34 3.43 -10.25
N LEU A 117 -10.76 4.02 -9.12
CA LEU A 117 -10.07 3.87 -7.85
C LEU A 117 -10.06 2.41 -7.38
N ASN A 118 -11.18 1.71 -7.52
CA ASN A 118 -11.28 0.29 -7.19
C ASN A 118 -10.38 -0.55 -8.10
N ALA A 119 -10.33 -0.26 -9.40
CA ALA A 119 -9.42 -0.92 -10.33
C ALA A 119 -7.96 -0.71 -9.93
N ILE A 120 -7.56 0.50 -9.57
CA ILE A 120 -6.20 0.78 -9.05
C ILE A 120 -5.92 0.01 -7.76
N ASN A 121 -6.90 -0.13 -6.86
CA ASN A 121 -6.74 -0.96 -5.66
C ASN A 121 -6.50 -2.44 -6.02
N THR A 122 -7.30 -2.99 -6.94
CA THR A 122 -7.16 -4.36 -7.43
C THR A 122 -5.83 -4.58 -8.15
N ASP A 123 -5.36 -3.60 -8.93
CA ASP A 123 -4.08 -3.68 -9.65
C ASP A 123 -2.90 -3.70 -8.66
N MET A 124 -2.91 -2.84 -7.64
CA MET A 124 -1.86 -2.87 -6.61
C MET A 124 -1.87 -4.17 -5.81
N GLY A 125 -3.05 -4.72 -5.50
CA GLY A 125 -3.18 -6.04 -4.87
C GLY A 125 -2.69 -7.17 -5.77
N SER A 126 -2.92 -7.07 -7.08
CA SER A 126 -2.43 -8.03 -8.07
C SER A 126 -0.91 -7.94 -8.23
N PHE A 127 -0.33 -6.73 -8.24
CA PHE A 127 1.11 -6.52 -8.23
C PHE A 127 1.75 -7.14 -6.98
N ALA A 128 1.18 -6.89 -5.80
CA ALA A 128 1.66 -7.49 -4.56
C ALA A 128 1.53 -9.03 -4.59
N GLY A 129 0.46 -9.56 -5.20
CA GLY A 129 0.29 -11.00 -5.43
C GLY A 129 1.32 -11.59 -6.39
N ALA A 130 1.71 -10.84 -7.42
CA ALA A 130 2.78 -11.24 -8.31
C ALA A 130 4.15 -11.30 -7.59
N LEU A 131 4.44 -10.35 -6.68
CA LEU A 131 5.63 -10.42 -5.83
C LEU A 131 5.62 -11.67 -4.93
N TYR A 132 4.46 -12.01 -4.37
CA TYR A 132 4.29 -13.21 -3.55
C TYR A 132 4.58 -14.50 -4.32
N GLU A 133 4.15 -14.59 -5.58
CA GLU A 133 4.40 -15.77 -6.43
C GLU A 133 5.84 -15.81 -6.99
N ALA A 134 6.44 -14.66 -7.28
CA ALA A 134 7.71 -14.59 -8.01
C ALA A 134 8.97 -14.86 -7.17
N PHE A 135 8.93 -14.65 -5.86
CA PHE A 135 10.10 -14.70 -4.97
C PHE A 135 10.01 -15.76 -3.88
#